data_AF-A0AAJ6G578-F1
#
_entry.id   AF-A0AAJ6G578-F1
#
_cell.length_a   1.000
_cell.length_b   1.000
_cell.length_c   1.000
_cell.angle_alpha   90.00
_cell.angle_beta   90.00
_cell.angle_gamma   90.00
#
_symmetry.space_group_name_H-M   'P 1'
#
loop_
_entity.id
_entity.type
_entity.pdbx_description
1 polymer ?
#
loop_
_entity_poly.entity_id
_entity_poly.type
_entity_poly.pdbx_seq_one_letter_code
_entity_poly.pdbx_strand_id
1 'polypeptide(L)'
;MSTVAAVLPAADRRRIGALADRSDDALGVMLLRGTPTNETRSEEQLAEFSRRAAAFGVALADRTSAPSSGGSADGSSGAIRVVERGGGLAQGGLLARYGSRDHRVELFTDTVDFCERLVDDLDWRRWFPSGSVRAAAVEHERAHHLVTADRSRGLRAALGLQVLRIGRLRRFGTVAGADEVAAHAFAARSVGLGRSPLLLTAAAQAALATRTGARRAPTTREN
;
A
#
# COMPACT_ATOMS: atom_id res chain seq x y z
N MET A 1 0.81 32.73 -4.06
CA MET A 1 -0.63 32.80 -4.39
C MET A 1 -1.24 31.46 -4.03
N SER A 2 -2.04 31.47 -2.96
CA SER A 2 -2.62 30.28 -2.34
C SER A 2 -3.87 29.87 -3.10
N THR A 3 -3.77 28.85 -3.96
CA THR A 3 -4.95 28.25 -4.58
C THR A 3 -5.58 27.34 -3.54
N VAL A 4 -6.68 27.79 -2.95
CA VAL A 4 -7.54 26.95 -2.09
C VAL A 4 -7.84 25.66 -2.87
N ALA A 5 -7.26 24.55 -2.43
CA ALA A 5 -7.48 23.25 -3.04
C ALA A 5 -8.96 22.91 -2.84
N ALA A 6 -9.70 22.77 -3.94
CA ALA A 6 -11.11 22.44 -3.89
C ALA A 6 -11.31 21.15 -3.09
N VAL A 7 -12.04 21.28 -1.98
CA VAL A 7 -12.68 20.19 -1.23
C VAL A 7 -13.35 19.25 -2.23
N LEU A 8 -13.19 17.94 -2.07
CA LEU A 8 -13.83 16.95 -2.95
C LEU A 8 -15.34 17.26 -3.08
N PRO A 9 -15.90 17.32 -4.31
CA PRO A 9 -17.34 17.49 -4.50
C PRO A 9 -18.13 16.47 -3.68
N ALA A 10 -19.28 16.86 -3.14
CA ALA A 10 -20.05 15.99 -2.23
C ALA A 10 -20.41 14.62 -2.82
N ALA A 11 -20.64 14.55 -4.13
CA ALA A 11 -20.89 13.29 -4.84
C ALA A 11 -19.64 12.39 -4.86
N ASP A 12 -18.46 12.95 -5.14
CA ASP A 12 -17.19 12.22 -5.10
C ASP A 12 -16.84 11.78 -3.68
N ARG A 13 -17.06 12.64 -2.67
CA ARG A 13 -16.86 12.28 -1.27
C ARG A 13 -17.71 11.07 -0.89
N ARG A 14 -18.99 11.03 -1.24
CA ARG A 14 -19.86 9.87 -0.95
C ARG A 14 -19.38 8.60 -1.66
N ARG A 15 -19.08 8.70 -2.96
CA ARG A 15 -18.63 7.56 -3.76
C ARG A 15 -17.30 6.98 -3.25
N ILE A 16 -16.32 7.84 -2.95
CA ILE A 16 -15.02 7.43 -2.41
C ILE A 16 -15.17 6.93 -0.97
N GLY A 17 -15.99 7.60 -0.16
CA GLY A 17 -16.31 7.21 1.22
C GLY A 17 -16.89 5.80 1.33
N ALA A 18 -17.69 5.36 0.35
CA ALA A 18 -18.25 4.00 0.29
C ALA A 18 -17.18 2.88 0.17
N LEU A 19 -15.91 3.21 -0.13
CA LEU A 19 -14.82 2.24 -0.04
C LEU A 19 -14.62 1.74 1.40
N ALA A 20 -15.00 2.53 2.41
CA ALA A 20 -14.91 2.14 3.82
C ALA A 20 -15.77 0.91 4.17
N ASP A 21 -16.86 0.70 3.43
CA ASP A 21 -17.78 -0.43 3.62
C ASP A 21 -17.17 -1.77 3.15
N ARG A 22 -16.09 -1.72 2.37
CA ARG A 22 -15.35 -2.92 1.97
C ARG A 22 -14.42 -3.33 3.09
N SER A 23 -14.31 -4.64 3.35
CA SER A 23 -13.28 -5.16 4.25
C SER A 23 -11.87 -4.98 3.66
N ASP A 24 -10.84 -5.04 4.50
CA ASP A 24 -9.45 -4.97 4.04
C ASP A 24 -9.09 -6.14 3.11
N ASP A 25 -9.70 -7.31 3.32
CA ASP A 25 -9.59 -8.45 2.39
C ASP A 25 -10.19 -8.13 1.02
N ALA A 26 -11.36 -7.48 0.97
CA ALA A 26 -12.00 -7.10 -0.29
C ALA A 26 -11.21 -6.01 -1.03
N LEU A 27 -10.53 -5.12 -0.29
CA LEU A 27 -9.60 -4.15 -0.87
C LEU A 27 -8.35 -4.82 -1.45
N GLY A 28 -7.83 -5.85 -0.79
CA GLY A 28 -6.73 -6.66 -1.32
C GLY A 28 -7.13 -7.45 -2.57
N VAL A 29 -8.34 -8.04 -2.61
CA VAL A 29 -8.89 -8.67 -3.83
C VAL A 29 -9.00 -7.67 -4.97
N MET A 30 -9.47 -6.44 -4.69
CA MET A 30 -9.57 -5.39 -5.69
C MET A 30 -8.19 -5.02 -6.26
N LEU A 31 -7.16 -4.90 -5.41
CA LEU A 31 -5.77 -4.69 -5.86
C LEU A 31 -5.28 -5.83 -6.74
N LEU A 32 -5.44 -7.08 -6.27
CA LEU A 32 -4.94 -8.25 -7.01
C LEU A 32 -5.65 -8.38 -8.36
N ARG A 33 -6.96 -8.15 -8.43
CA ARG A 33 -7.72 -8.19 -9.69
C ARG A 33 -7.28 -7.11 -10.68
N GLY A 34 -6.90 -5.92 -10.18
CA GLY A 34 -6.34 -4.85 -11.00
C GLY A 34 -4.87 -5.05 -11.40
N THR A 35 -4.21 -6.07 -10.87
CA THR A 35 -2.80 -6.37 -11.16
C THR A 35 -2.69 -7.32 -12.36
N PRO A 36 -1.90 -6.99 -13.39
CA PRO A 36 -1.68 -7.88 -14.52
C PRO A 36 -1.23 -9.28 -14.09
N THR A 37 -1.54 -10.29 -14.89
CA THR A 37 -1.33 -11.74 -14.65
C THR A 37 -2.35 -12.42 -13.74
N ASN A 38 -3.32 -11.69 -13.16
CA ASN A 38 -4.39 -12.22 -12.32
C ASN A 38 -5.74 -12.35 -13.05
N GLU A 39 -5.80 -12.08 -14.36
CA GLU A 39 -7.04 -11.95 -15.14
C GLU A 39 -7.88 -13.24 -15.17
N THR A 40 -7.22 -14.40 -15.09
CA THR A 40 -7.87 -15.73 -15.15
C THR A 40 -8.14 -16.34 -13.78
N ARG A 41 -7.72 -15.69 -12.68
CA ARG A 41 -7.92 -16.21 -11.33
C ARG A 41 -9.36 -16.00 -10.87
N SER A 42 -9.93 -17.02 -10.22
CA SER A 42 -11.26 -16.91 -9.62
C SER A 42 -11.25 -15.94 -8.43
N GLU A 43 -12.42 -15.45 -8.05
CA GLU A 43 -12.55 -14.55 -6.91
C GLU A 43 -12.10 -15.20 -5.60
N GLU A 44 -12.42 -16.47 -5.43
CA GLU A 44 -12.04 -17.27 -4.26
C GLU A 44 -10.51 -17.41 -4.18
N GLN A 45 -9.85 -17.62 -5.32
CA GLN A 45 -8.38 -17.68 -5.38
C GLN A 45 -7.76 -16.35 -4.98
N LEU A 46 -8.26 -15.24 -5.51
CA LEU A 46 -7.77 -13.89 -5.15
C LEU A 46 -8.02 -13.58 -3.69
N ALA A 47 -9.18 -13.96 -3.15
CA ALA A 47 -9.50 -13.78 -1.73
C ALA A 47 -8.54 -14.57 -0.83
N GLU A 48 -8.22 -15.81 -1.20
CA GLU A 48 -7.26 -16.62 -0.45
C GLU A 48 -5.84 -16.04 -0.52
N PHE A 49 -5.39 -15.59 -1.69
CA PHE A 49 -4.08 -14.94 -1.81
C PHE A 49 -4.02 -13.64 -1.02
N SER A 50 -5.07 -12.82 -1.07
CA SER A 50 -5.17 -11.59 -0.29
C SER A 50 -5.04 -11.87 1.21
N ARG A 51 -5.83 -12.79 1.76
CA ARG A 51 -5.77 -13.18 3.18
C ARG A 51 -4.38 -13.69 3.58
N ARG A 52 -3.79 -14.58 2.78
CA ARG A 52 -2.47 -15.16 3.07
C ARG A 52 -1.36 -14.12 3.01
N ALA A 53 -1.40 -13.21 2.04
CA ALA A 53 -0.45 -12.12 1.93
C ALA A 53 -0.57 -11.16 3.12
N ALA A 54 -1.80 -10.77 3.49
CA ALA A 54 -2.04 -9.90 4.64
C ALA A 54 -1.57 -10.56 5.95
N ALA A 55 -1.92 -11.82 6.18
CA ALA A 55 -1.47 -12.58 7.35
C ALA A 55 0.06 -12.69 7.41
N PHE A 56 0.72 -12.89 6.26
CA PHE A 56 2.17 -12.88 6.18
C PHE A 56 2.76 -11.52 6.59
N GLY A 57 2.19 -10.41 6.09
CA GLY A 57 2.60 -9.04 6.43
C GLY A 57 2.47 -8.73 7.92
N VAL A 58 1.33 -9.08 8.53
CA VAL A 58 1.10 -8.94 9.98
C VAL A 58 2.14 -9.72 10.77
N ALA A 59 2.33 -11.01 10.44
CA ALA A 59 3.30 -11.85 11.14
C ALA A 59 4.74 -11.36 10.96
N LEU A 60 5.06 -10.72 9.83
CA LEU A 60 6.35 -10.11 9.59
C LEU A 60 6.57 -8.88 10.49
N ALA A 61 5.56 -8.03 10.66
CA ALA A 61 5.61 -6.90 11.57
C ALA A 61 5.81 -7.36 13.02
N ASP A 62 5.04 -8.36 13.48
CA ASP A 62 5.15 -8.89 14.84
C ASP A 62 6.56 -9.44 15.15
N ARG A 63 7.17 -10.17 14.21
CA ARG A 63 8.54 -10.68 14.36
C ARG A 63 9.60 -9.58 14.38
N THR A 64 9.36 -8.48 13.67
CA THR A 64 10.30 -7.34 13.60
C THR A 64 10.23 -6.49 14.86
N SER A 65 9.07 -6.46 15.53
CA SER A 65 8.84 -5.73 16.78
C SER A 65 9.24 -6.51 18.04
N ALA A 66 9.47 -7.82 17.97
CA ALA A 66 9.84 -8.64 19.12
C ALA A 66 11.27 -8.30 19.63
N PRO A 67 11.48 -8.07 20.95
CA PRO A 67 12.80 -7.83 21.49
C PRO A 67 13.70 -9.04 21.23
N SER A 68 14.89 -8.80 20.67
CA SER A 68 15.86 -9.84 20.32
C SER A 68 16.36 -10.53 21.58
N SER A 69 15.76 -11.66 21.95
CA SER A 69 16.24 -12.51 23.03
C SER A 69 17.48 -13.28 22.56
N GLY A 70 18.67 -12.71 22.72
CA GLY A 70 19.94 -13.39 22.46
C GLY A 70 20.93 -12.54 21.66
N GLY A 71 22.09 -12.26 22.26
CA GLY A 71 23.07 -11.30 21.78
C GLY A 71 23.63 -11.55 20.39
N SER A 72 23.72 -10.48 19.62
CA SER A 72 24.97 -9.91 19.12
C SER A 72 24.62 -8.57 18.50
N ALA A 73 25.14 -7.50 19.11
CA ALA A 73 25.13 -6.17 18.53
C ALA A 73 26.09 -6.18 17.34
N ASP A 74 25.63 -6.69 16.20
CA ASP A 74 26.23 -6.44 14.90
C ASP A 74 25.27 -5.57 14.07
N GLY A 75 25.08 -4.35 14.57
CA GLY A 75 25.52 -3.13 13.88
C GLY A 75 25.00 -2.78 12.48
N SER A 76 24.13 -3.53 11.80
CA SER A 76 23.71 -3.15 10.45
C SER A 76 22.32 -3.65 10.02
N SER A 77 21.27 -3.28 10.74
CA SER A 77 20.03 -2.92 10.03
C SER A 77 20.14 -1.43 9.73
N GLY A 78 20.79 -1.10 8.61
CA GLY A 78 21.02 0.29 8.22
C GLY A 78 19.72 1.06 8.27
N ALA A 79 19.66 2.08 9.14
CA ALA A 79 18.48 2.91 9.29
C ALA A 79 18.06 3.42 7.91
N ILE A 80 16.84 3.09 7.49
CA ILE A 80 16.30 3.53 6.21
C ILE A 80 16.34 5.05 6.20
N ARG A 81 17.13 5.62 5.28
CA ARG A 81 17.26 7.08 5.18
C ARG A 81 16.05 7.63 4.44
N VAL A 82 15.19 8.37 5.14
CA VAL A 82 14.04 9.04 4.51
C VAL A 82 14.48 10.39 3.93
N VAL A 83 14.15 10.64 2.67
CA VAL A 83 14.41 11.89 1.95
C VAL A 83 13.10 12.43 1.42
N GLU A 84 12.77 13.66 1.77
CA GLU A 84 11.52 14.30 1.33
C GLU A 84 11.69 14.94 -0.05
N ARG A 85 10.69 14.71 -0.92
CA ARG A 85 10.62 15.21 -2.29
C ARG A 85 9.20 15.66 -2.61
N GLY A 86 9.03 16.52 -3.61
CA GLY A 86 7.72 16.81 -4.20
C GLY A 86 7.53 16.11 -5.54
N GLY A 87 6.34 16.25 -6.12
CA GLY A 87 6.02 15.77 -7.47
C GLY A 87 5.51 14.33 -7.53
N GLY A 88 5.13 13.74 -6.39
CA GLY A 88 4.50 12.42 -6.37
C GLY A 88 3.11 12.44 -7.00
N LEU A 89 2.37 13.54 -6.86
CA LEU A 89 1.05 13.70 -7.50
C LEU A 89 1.14 13.71 -9.03
N ALA A 90 2.19 14.34 -9.58
CA ALA A 90 2.43 14.36 -11.03
C ALA A 90 2.79 12.97 -11.58
N GLN A 91 3.27 12.06 -10.73
CA GLN A 91 3.62 10.68 -11.05
C GLN A 91 2.46 9.69 -10.77
N GLY A 92 1.22 10.18 -10.73
CA GLY A 92 0.04 9.32 -10.49
C GLY A 92 -0.25 9.06 -9.01
N GLY A 93 0.24 9.90 -8.11
CA GLY A 93 0.01 9.76 -6.67
C GLY A 93 0.96 8.79 -5.99
N LEU A 94 2.23 8.80 -6.37
CA LEU A 94 3.29 8.04 -5.70
C LEU A 94 3.50 8.61 -4.29
N LEU A 95 3.31 7.82 -3.24
CA LEU A 95 3.53 8.26 -1.85
C LEU A 95 5.00 8.18 -1.45
N ALA A 96 5.65 7.07 -1.79
CA ALA A 96 7.05 6.84 -1.53
C ALA A 96 7.66 5.97 -2.62
N ARG A 97 9.00 5.94 -2.70
CA ARG A 97 9.73 4.90 -3.41
C ARG A 97 11.03 4.57 -2.70
N TYR A 98 11.41 3.30 -2.74
CA TYR A 98 12.73 2.87 -2.31
C TYR A 98 13.80 3.04 -3.41
N GLY A 99 14.86 3.78 -3.09
CA GLY A 99 16.08 3.89 -3.88
C GLY A 99 17.09 2.83 -3.48
N SER A 100 17.16 1.75 -4.26
CA SER A 100 17.99 0.57 -3.99
C SER A 100 19.49 0.86 -3.93
N ARG A 101 19.98 1.86 -4.66
CA ARG A 101 21.41 2.22 -4.72
C ARG A 101 21.95 2.83 -3.43
N ASP A 102 21.11 3.59 -2.72
CA ASP A 102 21.51 4.39 -1.55
C ASP A 102 20.76 3.99 -0.28
N HIS A 103 20.00 2.88 -0.33
CA HIS A 103 19.12 2.41 0.76
C HIS A 103 18.22 3.52 1.34
N ARG A 104 17.68 4.39 0.46
CA ARG A 104 16.89 5.55 0.84
C ARG A 104 15.42 5.38 0.48
N VAL A 105 14.53 5.90 1.31
CA VAL A 105 13.11 6.07 0.97
C VAL A 105 12.88 7.51 0.55
N GLU A 106 12.50 7.73 -0.70
CA GLU A 106 12.03 9.04 -1.14
C GLU A 106 10.55 9.14 -0.82
N LEU A 107 10.18 10.07 0.07
CA LEU A 107 8.81 10.33 0.46
C LEU A 107 8.30 11.57 -0.29
N PHE A 108 7.17 11.43 -0.99
CA PHE A 108 6.56 12.51 -1.76
C PHE A 108 5.58 13.32 -0.91
N THR A 109 6.03 14.45 -0.38
CA THR A 109 5.28 15.25 0.60
C THR A 109 3.98 15.80 0.02
N ASP A 110 3.94 16.13 -1.28
CA ASP A 110 2.72 16.57 -1.95
C ASP A 110 1.63 15.50 -1.98
N THR A 111 2.02 14.23 -2.16
CA THR A 111 1.10 13.10 -2.09
C THR A 111 0.69 12.79 -0.66
N VAL A 112 1.62 12.85 0.30
CA VAL A 112 1.31 12.67 1.73
C VAL A 112 0.30 13.71 2.20
N ASP A 113 0.54 14.99 1.92
CA ASP A 113 -0.36 16.09 2.26
C ASP A 113 -1.73 15.93 1.59
N PHE A 114 -1.76 15.42 0.36
CA PHE A 114 -3.01 15.10 -0.33
C PHE A 114 -3.78 14.00 0.38
N CYS A 115 -3.11 12.92 0.79
CA CYS A 115 -3.71 11.82 1.53
C CYS A 115 -4.18 12.24 2.93
N GLU A 116 -3.43 13.08 3.64
CA GLU A 116 -3.83 13.62 4.94
C GLU A 116 -5.11 14.45 4.82
N ARG A 117 -5.20 15.35 3.82
CA ARG A 117 -6.45 16.08 3.54
C ARG A 117 -7.60 15.17 3.13
N LEU A 118 -7.31 14.11 2.37
CA LEU A 118 -8.33 13.13 1.97
C LEU A 118 -8.91 12.39 3.18
N VAL A 119 -8.08 12.08 4.18
CA VAL A 119 -8.52 11.49 5.45
C VAL A 119 -9.45 12.46 6.21
N ASP A 120 -9.14 13.77 6.21
CA ASP A 120 -10.01 14.79 6.79
C ASP A 120 -11.35 14.90 6.03
N ASP A 121 -11.29 15.00 4.71
CA ASP A 121 -12.47 15.14 3.84
C ASP A 121 -13.44 13.95 3.92
N LEU A 122 -12.95 12.76 4.27
CA LEU A 122 -13.72 11.52 4.38
C LEU A 122 -14.07 11.15 5.82
N ASP A 123 -13.67 11.96 6.81
CA ASP A 123 -13.86 11.71 8.24
C ASP A 123 -13.30 10.33 8.70
N TRP A 124 -12.07 10.04 8.28
CA TRP A 124 -11.40 8.76 8.55
C TRP A 124 -10.32 8.85 9.63
N ARG A 125 -10.26 9.94 10.40
CA ARG A 125 -9.24 10.17 11.45
C ARG A 125 -9.21 9.11 12.53
N ARG A 126 -10.35 8.47 12.81
CA ARG A 126 -10.42 7.31 13.72
C ARG A 126 -9.60 6.10 13.27
N TRP A 127 -9.31 5.99 11.98
CA TRP A 127 -8.53 4.89 11.39
C TRP A 127 -7.13 5.32 10.98
N PHE A 128 -6.97 6.59 10.57
CA PHE A 128 -5.71 7.19 10.15
C PHE A 128 -5.45 8.50 10.94
N PRO A 129 -4.89 8.41 12.16
CA PRO A 129 -4.54 9.58 12.94
C PRO A 129 -3.56 10.51 12.22
N SER A 130 -3.49 11.78 12.62
CA SER A 130 -2.59 12.75 11.99
C SER A 130 -1.14 12.29 11.99
N GLY A 131 -0.47 12.36 10.84
CA GLY A 131 0.91 11.90 10.65
C GLY A 131 1.05 10.40 10.42
N SER A 132 -0.02 9.62 10.58
CA SER A 132 0.01 8.17 10.36
C SER A 132 0.19 7.81 8.89
N VAL A 133 -0.20 8.69 7.95
CA VAL A 133 0.00 8.49 6.51
C VAL A 133 1.50 8.43 6.20
N ARG A 134 2.28 9.39 6.72
CA ARG A 134 3.74 9.42 6.58
C ARG A 134 4.37 8.18 7.20
N ALA A 135 3.99 7.84 8.43
CA ALA A 135 4.53 6.67 9.12
C ALA A 135 4.24 5.37 8.34
N ALA A 136 3.01 5.21 7.85
CA ALA A 136 2.62 4.05 7.06
C ALA A 136 3.34 3.95 5.72
N ALA A 137 3.57 5.07 5.03
CA ALA A 137 4.34 5.08 3.78
C ALA A 137 5.78 4.60 4.00
N VAL A 138 6.44 5.05 5.08
CA VAL A 138 7.80 4.60 5.41
C VAL A 138 7.84 3.11 5.76
N GLU A 139 6.91 2.64 6.59
CA GLU A 139 6.85 1.22 6.97
C GLU A 139 6.43 0.32 5.79
N HIS A 140 5.65 0.83 4.83
CA HIS A 140 5.33 0.13 3.58
C HIS A 140 6.59 -0.11 2.73
N GLU A 141 7.43 0.91 2.52
CA GLU A 141 8.70 0.75 1.80
C GLU A 141 9.67 -0.16 2.55
N ARG A 142 9.69 -0.08 3.89
CA ARG A 142 10.46 -1.01 4.73
C ARG A 142 9.99 -2.45 4.54
N ALA A 143 8.69 -2.68 4.46
CA ALA A 143 8.13 -3.99 4.20
C ALA A 143 8.61 -4.54 2.86
N HIS A 144 8.56 -3.73 1.80
CA HIS A 144 9.10 -4.10 0.49
C HIS A 144 10.56 -4.52 0.60
N HIS A 145 11.41 -3.75 1.28
CA HIS A 145 12.80 -4.15 1.48
C HIS A 145 12.94 -5.52 2.16
N LEU A 146 12.19 -5.77 3.25
CA LEU A 146 12.21 -7.05 3.97
C LEU A 146 11.67 -8.22 3.13
N VAL A 147 10.65 -7.97 2.32
CA VAL A 147 10.01 -8.96 1.44
C VAL A 147 10.90 -9.28 0.24
N THR A 148 11.51 -8.29 -0.41
CA THR A 148 12.32 -8.49 -1.61
C THR A 148 13.72 -9.03 -1.28
N ALA A 149 14.39 -8.50 -0.25
CA ALA A 149 15.76 -8.89 0.08
C ALA A 149 15.85 -10.28 0.73
N ASP A 150 15.03 -10.54 1.76
CA ASP A 150 15.25 -11.68 2.65
C ASP A 150 14.14 -12.73 2.60
N ARG A 151 12.91 -12.34 2.26
CA ARG A 151 11.72 -13.15 2.54
C ARG A 151 10.84 -13.46 1.35
N SER A 152 11.30 -13.24 0.13
CA SER A 152 10.53 -13.54 -1.10
C SER A 152 10.15 -15.02 -1.20
N ARG A 153 10.99 -15.93 -0.68
CA ARG A 153 10.67 -17.36 -0.55
C ARG A 153 9.59 -17.62 0.51
N GLY A 154 9.61 -16.88 1.62
CA GLY A 154 8.63 -17.00 2.70
C GLY A 154 7.24 -16.59 2.25
N LEU A 155 7.12 -15.48 1.53
CA LEU A 155 5.84 -15.05 0.97
C LEU A 155 5.30 -16.07 -0.04
N ARG A 156 6.12 -16.59 -0.97
CA ARG A 156 5.70 -17.64 -1.91
C ARG A 156 5.20 -18.90 -1.20
N ALA A 157 5.89 -19.32 -0.13
CA ALA A 157 5.47 -20.45 0.68
C ALA A 157 4.15 -20.17 1.40
N ALA A 158 3.97 -18.97 1.96
CA ALA A 158 2.74 -18.56 2.63
C ALA A 158 1.55 -18.52 1.66
N LEU A 159 1.74 -18.03 0.43
CA LEU A 159 0.71 -18.02 -0.62
C LEU A 159 0.33 -19.43 -1.07
N GLY A 160 1.30 -20.36 -1.08
CA GLY A 160 1.05 -21.77 -1.34
C GLY A 160 0.71 -22.11 -2.79
N LEU A 161 0.96 -21.19 -3.74
CA LEU A 161 0.78 -21.45 -5.17
C LEU A 161 1.82 -22.46 -5.65
N GLN A 162 1.47 -23.74 -5.65
CA GLN A 162 2.40 -24.79 -6.07
C GLN A 162 2.49 -24.85 -7.60
N VAL A 163 3.69 -24.65 -8.15
CA VAL A 163 3.94 -24.68 -9.61
C VAL A 163 4.62 -25.97 -10.06
N LEU A 164 5.32 -26.66 -9.16
CA LEU A 164 5.95 -27.95 -9.46
C LEU A 164 6.00 -28.82 -8.20
N ARG A 165 5.76 -30.12 -8.37
CA ARG A 165 5.98 -31.13 -7.33
C ARG A 165 6.65 -32.36 -7.94
N ILE A 166 7.83 -32.72 -7.42
CA ILE A 166 8.55 -33.94 -7.79
C ILE A 166 8.85 -34.70 -6.50
N GLY A 167 8.08 -35.77 -6.25
CA GLY A 167 8.12 -36.50 -4.97
C GLY A 167 7.82 -35.58 -3.79
N ARG A 168 8.79 -35.43 -2.87
CA ARG A 168 8.72 -34.53 -1.70
C ARG A 168 9.12 -33.08 -2.01
N LEU A 169 9.75 -32.83 -3.16
CA LEU A 169 10.20 -31.51 -3.55
C LEU A 169 9.02 -30.68 -4.07
N ARG A 170 8.82 -29.50 -3.50
CA ARG A 170 7.76 -28.56 -3.88
C ARG A 170 8.39 -27.24 -4.31
N ARG A 171 7.90 -26.67 -5.40
CA ARG A 171 8.22 -25.29 -5.81
C ARG A 171 6.95 -24.45 -5.79
N PHE A 172 7.09 -23.26 -5.22
CA PHE A 172 6.02 -22.28 -5.10
C PHE A 172 6.26 -21.12 -6.06
N GLY A 173 5.21 -20.72 -6.77
CA GLY A 173 5.20 -19.59 -7.68
C GLY A 173 4.92 -18.27 -6.98
N THR A 174 4.99 -17.20 -7.75
CA THR A 174 4.63 -15.84 -7.34
C THR A 174 3.19 -15.52 -7.72
N VAL A 175 2.55 -14.67 -6.90
CA VAL A 175 1.29 -14.01 -7.25
C VAL A 175 1.62 -12.53 -7.36
N ALA A 176 1.40 -11.93 -8.52
CA ALA A 176 1.66 -10.51 -8.73
C ALA A 176 0.76 -9.67 -7.82
N GLY A 177 1.34 -8.66 -7.15
CA GLY A 177 0.65 -7.76 -6.23
C GLY A 177 0.46 -8.32 -4.81
N ALA A 178 0.82 -9.58 -4.55
CA ALA A 178 0.72 -10.14 -3.20
C ALA A 178 1.73 -9.54 -2.21
N ASP A 179 2.88 -9.10 -2.72
CA ASP A 179 3.86 -8.31 -1.98
C ASP A 179 3.29 -6.95 -1.55
N GLU A 180 2.54 -6.26 -2.41
CA GLU A 180 1.84 -5.01 -2.05
C GLU A 180 0.82 -5.21 -0.93
N VAL A 181 0.00 -6.28 -1.01
CA VAL A 181 -0.96 -6.62 0.05
C VAL A 181 -0.22 -6.89 1.37
N ALA A 182 0.88 -7.65 1.33
CA ALA A 182 1.69 -7.92 2.50
C ALA A 182 2.34 -6.64 3.07
N ALA A 183 2.83 -5.74 2.22
CA ALA A 183 3.45 -4.48 2.61
C ALA A 183 2.45 -3.54 3.29
N HIS A 184 1.23 -3.42 2.78
CA HIS A 184 0.17 -2.66 3.44
C HIS A 184 -0.24 -3.25 4.79
N ALA A 185 -0.38 -4.58 4.89
CA ALA A 185 -0.71 -5.24 6.15
C ALA A 185 0.41 -5.09 7.19
N PHE A 186 1.68 -5.18 6.75
CA PHE A 186 2.83 -4.88 7.59
C PHE A 186 2.78 -3.44 8.10
N ALA A 187 2.61 -2.46 7.22
CA ALA A 187 2.57 -1.05 7.60
C ALA A 187 1.41 -0.74 8.56
N ALA A 188 0.22 -1.30 8.30
CA ALA A 188 -0.93 -1.19 9.20
C ALA A 188 -0.62 -1.71 10.60
N ARG A 189 0.01 -2.88 10.68
CA ARG A 189 0.38 -3.52 11.94
C ARG A 189 1.50 -2.79 12.68
N SER A 190 2.54 -2.35 11.97
CA SER A 190 3.68 -1.61 12.56
C SER A 190 3.27 -0.26 13.12
N VAL A 191 2.36 0.45 12.44
CA VAL A 191 1.91 1.79 12.85
C VAL A 191 0.71 1.75 13.82
N GLY A 192 0.01 0.61 13.89
CA GLY A 192 -1.18 0.45 14.73
C GLY A 192 -2.43 1.12 14.15
N LEU A 193 -2.62 1.05 12.83
CA LEU A 193 -3.76 1.64 12.14
C LEU A 193 -5.05 0.84 12.35
N GLY A 194 -6.19 1.55 12.37
CA GLY A 194 -7.51 0.91 12.49
C GLY A 194 -8.00 0.24 11.20
N ARG A 195 -7.42 0.61 10.05
CA ARG A 195 -7.70 0.02 8.71
C ARG A 195 -6.41 -0.03 7.91
N SER A 196 -6.33 -0.95 6.95
CA SER A 196 -5.19 -1.07 6.04
C SER A 196 -4.99 0.19 5.18
N PRO A 197 -3.75 0.64 4.94
CA PRO A 197 -3.45 1.70 3.98
C PRO A 197 -3.90 1.42 2.53
N LEU A 198 -4.31 0.18 2.21
CA LEU A 198 -5.02 -0.15 0.96
C LEU A 198 -6.28 0.71 0.78
N LEU A 199 -7.03 0.98 1.85
CA LEU A 199 -8.24 1.81 1.81
C LEU A 199 -7.89 3.22 1.33
N LEU A 200 -6.86 3.83 1.94
CA LEU A 200 -6.41 5.17 1.59
C LEU A 200 -5.80 5.22 0.19
N THR A 201 -5.08 4.17 -0.22
CA THR A 201 -4.51 4.05 -1.57
C THR A 201 -5.61 4.00 -2.62
N ALA A 202 -6.63 3.16 -2.42
CA ALA A 202 -7.79 3.07 -3.31
C ALA A 202 -8.56 4.40 -3.39
N ALA A 203 -8.76 5.06 -2.24
CA ALA A 203 -9.42 6.36 -2.18
C ALA A 203 -8.62 7.45 -2.91
N ALA A 204 -7.30 7.49 -2.71
CA ALA A 204 -6.40 8.42 -3.37
C ALA A 204 -6.42 8.23 -4.89
N GLN A 205 -6.35 6.98 -5.38
CA GLN A 205 -6.45 6.68 -6.81
C GLN A 205 -7.80 7.10 -7.39
N ALA A 206 -8.91 6.84 -6.69
CA ALA A 206 -10.23 7.27 -7.12
C ALA A 206 -10.38 8.81 -7.17
N ALA A 207 -9.82 9.53 -6.21
CA ALA A 207 -9.80 10.99 -6.18
C ALA A 207 -8.94 11.59 -7.30
N LEU A 208 -7.76 11.01 -7.56
CA LEU A 208 -6.86 11.44 -8.64
C LEU A 208 -7.46 11.19 -10.02
N ALA A 209 -8.19 10.08 -10.20
CA ALA A 209 -8.93 9.79 -11.42
C ALA A 209 -9.99 10.87 -11.71
N THR A 210 -10.78 11.27 -10.70
CA THR A 210 -11.73 12.39 -10.82
C THR A 210 -11.02 13.68 -11.23
N ARG A 211 -9.92 14.04 -10.55
CA ARG A 211 -9.15 15.26 -10.84
C ARG A 211 -8.60 15.28 -12.27
N THR A 212 -8.12 14.15 -12.75
CA THR A 212 -7.55 14.02 -14.10
C THR A 212 -8.64 14.02 -15.17
N GLY A 213 -9.77 13.36 -14.92
CA GLY A 213 -10.95 13.41 -15.78
C GLY A 213 -11.52 14.83 -15.92
N ALA A 214 -11.61 15.57 -14.81
CA ALA A 214 -12.04 16.97 -14.80
C ALA A 214 -11.07 17.89 -15.57
N ARG A 215 -9.75 17.63 -15.52
CA ARG A 215 -8.75 18.35 -16.34
C ARG A 215 -8.82 18.02 -17.83
N ARG A 216 -9.35 16.86 -18.21
CA ARG A 216 -9.47 16.41 -19.61
C ARG A 216 -10.81 16.79 -20.25
N ALA A 217 -11.83 17.14 -19.48
CA ALA A 217 -13.11 17.59 -20.03
C ALA A 217 -12.89 18.84 -20.90
N PRO A 218 -13.32 18.86 -22.17
CA PRO A 218 -13.16 20.03 -23.02
C PRO A 218 -13.93 21.20 -22.40
N THR A 219 -13.27 22.35 -22.29
CA THR A 219 -13.97 23.61 -22.06
C THR A 219 -14.92 23.79 -23.23
N THR A 220 -16.22 23.60 -23.00
CA THR A 220 -17.27 23.92 -23.96
C THR A 220 -17.04 25.36 -24.39
N ARG A 221 -16.49 25.56 -25.59
CA ARG A 221 -16.56 26.84 -26.28
C ARG A 221 -17.97 26.88 -26.86
N GLU A 222 -18.82 27.67 -26.22
CA GLU A 222 -20.06 28.14 -26.83
C GLU A 222 -19.71 28.86 -28.15
N ASN A 223 -20.36 28.43 -29.22
CA ASN A 223 -20.59 29.22 -30.44
C ASN A 223 -22.09 29.46 -30.53
#